data_AF-A0A9D1L923-F1
#
_entry.id   AF-A0A9D1L923-F1
#
_cell.length_a   1.000
_cell.length_b   1.000
_cell.length_c   1.000
_cell.angle_alpha   90.00
_cell.angle_beta   90.00
_cell.angle_gamma   90.00
#
_symmetry.space_group_name_H-M   'P 1'
#
loop_
_entity.id
_entity.type
_entity.pdbx_description
1 polymer ?
#
loop_
_entity_poly.entity_id
_entity_poly.type
_entity_poly.pdbx_seq_one_letter_code
_entity_poly.pdbx_strand_id
1 'polypeptide(L)'
;MDSQNIKEIKLAPEPPLYNYVDIAVMDFPNGRDGHPRTRCKVTAQFGDYDIDQLKKQGLDYEGAVKYYEDWLYRIIKLNLAQNWTCVEGWDQVMGIIEKKLAARYDA
;
A
#
# COMPACT_ATOMS: atom_id res chain seq x y z
N MET A 1 -22.86 18.48 9.23
CA MET A 1 -22.18 17.20 9.53
C MET A 1 -22.03 16.48 8.21
N ASP A 2 -20.88 16.62 7.56
CA ASP A 2 -20.59 15.84 6.36
C ASP A 2 -20.62 14.37 6.77
N SER A 3 -21.66 13.67 6.35
CA SER A 3 -21.62 12.20 6.32
C SER A 3 -20.55 11.86 5.28
N GLN A 4 -19.30 11.84 5.71
CA GLN A 4 -18.18 11.59 4.80
C GLN A 4 -18.40 10.20 4.22
N ASN A 5 -18.73 10.17 2.93
CA ASN A 5 -18.87 8.95 2.17
C ASN A 5 -17.48 8.30 2.10
N ILE A 6 -17.21 7.32 2.96
CA ILE A 6 -15.95 6.57 2.98
C ILE A 6 -16.00 5.59 1.82
N LYS A 7 -15.05 5.72 0.88
CA LYS A 7 -14.97 4.81 -0.26
C LYS A 7 -14.42 3.46 0.17
N GLU A 8 -15.15 2.39 -0.11
CA GLU A 8 -14.57 1.04 -0.01
C GLU A 8 -13.68 0.75 -1.21
N ILE A 9 -12.49 0.21 -0.94
CA ILE A 9 -11.53 -0.17 -1.97
C ILE A 9 -10.99 -1.58 -1.76
N LYS A 10 -10.48 -2.15 -2.84
CA LYS A 10 -9.67 -3.36 -2.84
C LYS A 10 -8.27 -3.02 -3.35
N LEU A 11 -7.26 -3.59 -2.71
CA LEU A 11 -5.89 -3.61 -3.22
C LEU A 11 -5.62 -4.96 -3.87
N ALA A 12 -5.07 -4.95 -5.07
CA ALA A 12 -4.64 -6.16 -5.76
C ALA A 12 -3.17 -6.00 -6.14
N PRO A 13 -2.23 -6.63 -5.42
CA PRO A 13 -0.83 -6.62 -5.80
C PRO A 13 -0.61 -7.52 -7.01
N GLU A 14 0.19 -7.04 -7.96
CA GLU A 14 0.83 -7.88 -8.98
C GLU A 14 1.92 -8.74 -8.32
N PRO A 15 2.41 -9.80 -9.00
CA PRO A 15 3.55 -10.57 -8.52
C PRO A 15 4.73 -9.65 -8.17
N PRO A 16 5.24 -9.69 -6.92
CA PRO A 16 6.29 -8.77 -6.50
C PRO A 16 7.59 -9.07 -7.24
N LEU A 17 8.27 -8.01 -7.66
CA LEU A 17 9.60 -8.10 -8.25
C LEU A 17 10.67 -7.94 -7.16
N TYR A 18 11.94 -7.88 -7.57
CA TYR A 18 13.06 -7.88 -6.62
C TYR A 18 12.96 -6.70 -5.63
N ASN A 19 12.68 -5.51 -6.14
CA ASN A 19 12.74 -4.23 -5.43
C ASN A 19 11.43 -3.43 -5.42
N TYR A 20 10.34 -3.94 -5.98
CA TYR A 20 9.04 -3.26 -5.90
C TYR A 20 7.86 -4.21 -6.06
N VAL A 21 6.67 -3.72 -5.72
CA VAL A 21 5.37 -4.32 -6.06
C VAL A 21 4.44 -3.24 -6.62
N ASP A 22 3.78 -3.56 -7.73
CA ASP A 22 2.70 -2.75 -8.28
C ASP A 22 1.37 -3.17 -7.66
N ILE A 23 0.56 -2.19 -7.28
CA ILE A 23 -0.69 -2.38 -6.55
C ILE A 23 -1.80 -1.69 -7.32
N ALA A 24 -2.77 -2.46 -7.82
CA ALA A 24 -3.99 -1.90 -8.36
C ALA A 24 -4.93 -1.50 -7.22
N VAL A 25 -5.36 -0.24 -7.23
CA VAL A 25 -6.37 0.30 -6.31
C VAL A 25 -7.71 0.27 -7.04
N MET A 26 -8.66 -0.52 -6.54
CA MET A 26 -9.94 -0.75 -7.20
C MET A 26 -11.11 -0.29 -6.35
N ASP A 27 -12.17 0.20 -7.01
CA ASP A 27 -13.47 0.46 -6.38
C ASP A 27 -14.57 -0.48 -6.89
N PHE A 28 -15.73 -0.41 -6.24
CA PHE A 28 -16.88 -1.26 -6.50
C PHE A 28 -18.05 -0.43 -7.07
N PRO A 29 -18.03 -0.05 -8.36
CA PRO A 29 -19.07 0.81 -8.93
C PRO A 29 -20.47 0.17 -8.90
N ASN A 30 -20.53 -1.17 -8.90
CA ASN A 30 -21.76 -1.95 -8.91
C ASN A 30 -21.93 -2.78 -7.63
N GLY A 31 -21.34 -2.36 -6.51
CA GLY A 31 -21.29 -3.13 -5.27
C GLY A 31 -20.21 -4.20 -5.25
N ARG A 32 -19.99 -4.83 -4.08
CA ARG A 32 -18.86 -5.75 -3.83
C ARG A 32 -18.89 -7.02 -4.69
N ASP A 33 -20.08 -7.47 -5.08
CA ASP A 33 -20.28 -8.66 -5.92
C ASP A 33 -20.12 -8.39 -7.43
N GLY A 34 -20.04 -7.12 -7.82
CA GLY A 34 -19.83 -6.70 -9.20
C GLY A 34 -18.35 -6.72 -9.63
N HIS A 35 -18.10 -6.49 -10.92
CA HIS A 35 -16.72 -6.36 -11.41
C HIS A 35 -16.05 -5.11 -10.81
N PRO A 36 -14.91 -5.25 -10.10
CA PRO A 36 -14.18 -4.11 -9.60
C PRO A 36 -13.63 -3.25 -10.74
N ARG A 37 -13.49 -1.95 -10.50
CA ARG A 37 -12.89 -1.02 -11.46
C ARG A 37 -11.60 -0.45 -10.89
N THR A 38 -10.51 -0.60 -11.64
CA THR A 38 -9.24 0.05 -11.31
C THR A 38 -9.35 1.57 -11.38
N ARG A 39 -9.00 2.23 -10.29
CA ARG A 39 -8.99 3.70 -10.18
C ARG A 39 -7.61 4.28 -10.41
N CYS A 40 -6.60 3.64 -9.83
CA CYS A 40 -5.20 4.01 -10.02
C CYS A 40 -4.30 2.80 -9.75
N LYS A 41 -3.01 2.97 -10.03
CA LYS A 41 -1.95 2.04 -9.64
C LYS A 41 -0.96 2.77 -8.74
N VAL A 42 -0.46 2.07 -7.73
CA VAL A 42 0.57 2.55 -6.82
C VAL A 42 1.73 1.57 -6.88
N THR A 43 2.95 2.08 -6.99
CA THR A 43 4.17 1.26 -6.96
C THR A 43 4.85 1.46 -5.61
N ALA A 44 4.93 0.42 -4.79
CA ALA A 44 5.71 0.43 -3.55
C ALA A 44 7.13 -0.03 -3.87
N GLN A 45 8.10 0.88 -3.82
CA GLN A 45 9.52 0.60 -4.02
C GLN A 45 10.18 0.32 -2.67
N PHE A 46 11.00 -0.72 -2.61
CA PHE A 46 11.81 -1.15 -1.47
C PHE A 46 13.18 -1.63 -1.98
N GLY A 47 13.74 -0.90 -2.94
CA GLY A 47 15.09 -1.13 -3.45
C GLY A 47 16.13 -0.70 -2.42
N ASP A 48 17.39 -1.08 -2.66
CA ASP A 48 18.45 -0.86 -1.68
C ASP A 48 18.61 0.63 -1.33
N TYR A 49 18.43 1.52 -2.31
CA TYR A 49 18.40 2.97 -2.06
C TYR A 49 17.27 3.40 -1.11
N ASP A 50 16.05 2.90 -1.30
CA ASP A 50 14.90 3.26 -0.43
C ASP A 50 15.16 2.81 1.00
N ILE A 51 15.68 1.58 1.16
CA ILE A 51 16.01 1.00 2.46
C ILE A 51 17.13 1.77 3.14
N ASP A 52 18.18 2.14 2.40
CA ASP A 52 19.26 2.96 2.93
C ASP A 52 18.75 4.34 3.39
N GLN A 53 17.78 4.94 2.70
CA GLN A 53 17.17 6.20 3.14
C GLN A 53 16.39 6.02 4.45
N LEU A 54 15.61 4.94 4.59
CA LEU A 54 14.89 4.65 5.83
C LEU A 54 15.86 4.41 7.00
N LYS A 55 16.93 3.65 6.78
CA LYS A 55 18.00 3.44 7.77
C LYS A 55 18.72 4.74 8.13
N LYS A 56 19.01 5.62 7.16
CA LYS A 56 19.60 6.95 7.41
C LYS A 56 18.69 7.89 8.20
N GLN A 57 17.38 7.72 8.08
CA GLN A 57 16.40 8.40 8.94
C GLN A 57 16.34 7.82 10.35
N GLY A 58 17.10 6.76 10.65
CA GLY A 58 17.14 6.11 11.95
C GLY A 58 15.95 5.18 12.19
N LEU A 59 15.22 4.79 11.15
CA LEU A 59 14.10 3.86 11.27
C LEU A 59 14.63 2.43 11.36
N ASP A 60 14.19 1.72 12.40
CA ASP A 60 14.33 0.27 12.52
C ASP A 60 13.28 -0.45 11.66
N TYR A 61 13.21 -1.78 11.77
CA TYR A 61 12.27 -2.59 11.00
C TYR A 61 10.80 -2.16 11.25
N GLU A 62 10.40 -2.04 12.52
CA GLU A 62 9.03 -1.67 12.88
C GLU A 62 8.69 -0.26 12.37
N GLY A 63 9.63 0.69 12.52
CA GLY A 63 9.51 2.04 11.98
C GLY A 63 9.39 2.07 10.45
N ALA A 64 10.14 1.21 9.74
CA ALA A 64 10.05 1.09 8.29
C ALA A 64 8.70 0.50 7.85
N VAL A 65 8.20 -0.54 8.52
CA VAL A 65 6.87 -1.09 8.25
C VAL A 65 5.79 -0.02 8.44
N LYS A 66 5.86 0.71 9.55
CA LYS A 66 4.92 1.81 9.84
C LYS A 66 4.99 2.93 8.81
N TYR A 67 6.20 3.25 8.33
CA TYR A 67 6.39 4.21 7.25
C TYR A 67 5.63 3.81 5.98
N TYR A 68 5.75 2.55 5.52
CA TYR A 68 5.04 2.10 4.32
C TYR A 68 3.52 2.04 4.52
N GLU A 69 3.06 1.64 5.71
CA GLU A 69 1.65 1.64 6.06
C GLU A 69 1.05 3.05 5.90
N ASP A 70 1.68 4.04 6.53
CA ASP A 70 1.23 5.44 6.50
C ASP A 70 1.38 6.05 5.10
N TRP A 71 2.48 5.75 4.40
CA TRP A 71 2.71 6.21 3.04
C TRP A 71 1.64 5.66 2.08
N LEU A 72 1.37 4.35 2.12
CA LEU A 72 0.39 3.69 1.27
C LEU A 72 -1.01 4.27 1.53
N TYR A 73 -1.35 4.48 2.80
CA TYR A 73 -2.61 5.12 3.15
C TYR A 73 -2.75 6.52 2.49
N ARG A 74 -1.71 7.36 2.66
CA ARG A 74 -1.68 8.74 2.16
C ARG A 74 -1.70 8.82 0.64
N ILE A 75 -0.91 8.02 -0.05
CA ILE A 75 -0.80 8.09 -1.52
C ILE A 75 -2.10 7.64 -2.21
N ILE A 76 -2.77 6.62 -1.67
CA ILE A 76 -4.10 6.21 -2.18
C ILE A 76 -5.13 7.30 -1.91
N LYS A 77 -5.14 7.89 -0.70
CA LYS A 77 -6.06 8.98 -0.37
C LYS A 77 -5.88 10.16 -1.33
N LEU A 78 -4.63 10.51 -1.63
CA LEU A 78 -4.29 11.56 -2.59
C LEU A 78 -4.82 11.21 -3.99
N ASN A 79 -4.54 10.00 -4.48
CA ASN A 79 -4.96 9.56 -5.83
C ASN A 79 -6.48 9.43 -5.99
N LEU A 80 -7.20 9.09 -4.91
CA LEU A 80 -8.65 9.01 -4.92
C LEU A 80 -9.34 10.35 -4.63
N ALA A 81 -8.60 11.33 -4.11
CA ALA A 81 -9.10 12.63 -3.64
C ALA A 81 -10.28 12.54 -2.64
N GLN A 82 -10.30 11.49 -1.81
CA GLN A 82 -11.39 11.19 -0.87
C GLN A 82 -10.91 10.23 0.23
N ASN A 83 -11.63 10.20 1.35
CA ASN A 83 -11.40 9.19 2.39
C ASN A 83 -11.85 7.80 1.92
N TRP A 84 -11.17 6.77 2.42
CA TRP A 84 -11.41 5.39 1.99
C TRP A 84 -11.12 4.39 3.12
N THR A 85 -11.64 3.19 2.95
CA THR A 85 -11.32 2.02 3.78
C THR A 85 -11.01 0.83 2.86
N CYS A 86 -9.95 0.09 3.18
CA CYS A 86 -9.59 -1.10 2.42
C CYS A 86 -10.36 -2.28 3.01
N VAL A 87 -11.17 -2.92 2.18
CA VAL A 87 -11.99 -4.07 2.59
C VAL A 87 -11.35 -5.40 2.16
N GLU A 88 -10.32 -5.36 1.30
CA GLU A 88 -9.63 -6.54 0.82
C GLU A 88 -8.22 -6.20 0.29
N GLY A 89 -7.24 -7.06 0.58
CA GLY A 89 -5.90 -7.01 0.00
C GLY A 89 -4.87 -6.17 0.75
N TRP A 90 -5.27 -5.50 1.84
CA TRP A 90 -4.33 -4.76 2.71
C TRP A 90 -3.24 -5.66 3.27
N ASP A 91 -3.61 -6.72 3.98
CA ASP A 91 -2.68 -7.65 4.61
C ASP A 91 -1.77 -8.34 3.59
N GLN A 92 -2.29 -8.61 2.39
CA GLN A 92 -1.49 -9.18 1.30
C GLN A 92 -0.39 -8.22 0.83
N VAL A 93 -0.73 -6.93 0.62
CA VAL A 93 0.23 -5.91 0.21
C VAL A 93 1.26 -5.66 1.31
N MET A 94 0.80 -5.46 2.56
CA MET A 94 1.70 -5.21 3.68
C MET A 94 2.59 -6.41 3.98
N GLY A 95 2.08 -7.64 3.90
CA GLY A 95 2.90 -8.85 4.05
C GLY A 95 4.00 -9.00 2.99
N ILE A 96 3.77 -8.54 1.75
CA ILE A 96 4.82 -8.48 0.72
C ILE A 96 5.91 -7.49 1.13
N ILE A 97 5.53 -6.30 1.59
CA ILE A 97 6.45 -5.24 2.00
C ILE A 97 7.25 -5.68 3.23
N GLU A 98 6.58 -6.16 4.28
CA GLU A 98 7.19 -6.68 5.51
C GLU A 98 8.24 -7.75 5.21
N LYS A 99 7.90 -8.74 4.37
CA LYS A 99 8.84 -9.79 3.96
C LYS A 99 10.10 -9.22 3.28
N LYS A 100 9.95 -8.16 2.49
CA LYS A 100 11.06 -7.52 1.77
C LYS A 100 11.90 -6.63 2.67
N LEU A 101 11.30 -6.03 3.70
CA LEU A 101 11.98 -5.27 4.74
C LEU A 101 12.75 -6.19 5.68
N ALA A 102 12.12 -7.25 6.19
CA ALA A 102 12.74 -8.22 7.11
C ALA A 102 14.05 -8.77 6.53
N ALA A 103 14.03 -9.18 5.24
CA ALA A 103 15.20 -9.68 4.53
C ALA A 103 16.39 -8.69 4.46
N ARG A 104 16.19 -7.39 4.73
CA ARG A 104 17.22 -6.34 4.66
C ARG A 104 17.52 -5.66 5.98
N TYR A 105 16.65 -5.82 6.98
CA TYR A 105 16.83 -5.29 8.33
C TYR A 105 17.37 -6.33 9.32
N ASP A 106 17.09 -7.62 9.08
CA ASP A 106 17.67 -8.74 9.85
C ASP A 106 19.06 -9.18 9.31
N ALA A 107 19.60 -8.48 8.31
CA ALA A 107 20.87 -8.77 7.63
C ALA A 107 22.04 -7.95 8.17
#